data_AF-A0A820FK30-F1
#
_entry.id   AF-A0A820FK30-F1
#
_cell.length_a   1.000
_cell.length_b   1.000
_cell.length_c   1.000
_cell.angle_alpha   90.00
_cell.angle_beta   90.00
_cell.angle_gamma   90.00
#
_symmetry.space_group_name_H-M   'P 1'
#
loop_
_entity.id
_entity.type
_entity.pdbx_description
1 polymer ?
#
loop_
_entity_poly.entity_id
_entity_poly.type
_entity_poly.pdbx_seq_one_letter_code
_entity_poly.pdbx_strand_id
1 'polypeptide(L)'
;DLEIKQIFFPFINELFISVLQITRSAEQAAHAAAQYLPAESIVRVLKPITEQAKYPMNQSAITMLQKTIEFMNKDTCLDLMPEMIPSLLTSWDNETSSVRKAAVFCLVSIYLVVGD
;
A
#
# COMPACT_ATOMS: atom_id res chain seq x y z
N ASP A 1 2.67 -6.21 -24.82
CA ASP A 1 3.07 -5.20 -23.82
C ASP A 1 1.97 -4.33 -23.22
N LEU A 2 0.93 -3.92 -23.96
CA LEU A 2 -0.22 -3.22 -23.36
C LEU A 2 -1.35 -4.18 -22.91
N GLU A 3 -1.61 -5.23 -23.70
CA GLU A 3 -2.65 -6.23 -23.40
C GLU A 3 -2.36 -7.05 -22.13
N ILE A 4 -1.10 -7.41 -21.88
CA ILE A 4 -0.72 -8.14 -20.66
C ILE A 4 -1.02 -7.29 -19.44
N LYS A 5 -0.67 -5.99 -19.43
CA LYS A 5 -1.00 -5.08 -18.32
C LYS A 5 -2.51 -4.95 -18.13
N GLN A 6 -3.29 -4.89 -19.21
CA GLN A 6 -4.73 -4.69 -19.13
C GLN A 6 -5.50 -5.93 -18.66
N ILE A 7 -4.95 -7.13 -18.88
CA ILE A 7 -5.50 -8.42 -18.40
C ILE A 7 -4.98 -8.74 -16.99
N PHE A 8 -3.72 -8.44 -16.70
CA PHE A 8 -3.15 -8.67 -15.37
C PHE A 8 -3.64 -7.65 -14.34
N PHE A 9 -3.96 -6.40 -14.71
CA PHE A 9 -4.35 -5.39 -13.73
C PHE A 9 -5.65 -5.73 -12.98
N PRO A 10 -6.74 -6.19 -13.63
CA PRO A 10 -7.93 -6.69 -12.94
C PRO A 10 -7.63 -7.92 -12.08
N PHE A 11 -6.79 -8.84 -12.56
CA PHE A 11 -6.42 -10.05 -11.82
C PHE A 11 -5.54 -9.75 -10.60
N ILE A 12 -4.58 -8.83 -10.75
CA ILE A 12 -3.78 -8.30 -9.64
C ILE A 12 -4.71 -7.60 -8.66
N ASN A 13 -5.66 -6.79 -9.12
CA ASN A 13 -6.59 -6.08 -8.25
C ASN A 13 -7.51 -7.04 -7.48
N GLU A 14 -8.07 -8.08 -8.12
CA GLU A 14 -8.85 -9.13 -7.45
C GLU A 14 -8.00 -9.97 -6.49
N LEU A 15 -6.78 -10.33 -6.88
CA LEU A 15 -5.81 -11.02 -6.03
C LEU A 15 -5.46 -10.16 -4.82
N PHE A 16 -5.23 -8.85 -5.02
CA PHE A 16 -4.93 -7.89 -3.96
C PHE A 16 -6.08 -7.77 -2.97
N ILE A 17 -7.30 -7.58 -3.48
CA ILE A 17 -8.52 -7.46 -2.67
C ILE A 17 -8.76 -8.76 -1.88
N SER A 18 -8.60 -9.92 -2.52
CA SER A 18 -8.74 -11.22 -1.85
C SER A 18 -7.66 -11.44 -0.78
N VAL A 19 -6.43 -10.96 -1.00
CA VAL A 19 -5.33 -11.07 -0.03
C VAL A 19 -5.50 -10.12 1.16
N LEU A 20 -6.03 -8.91 0.93
CA LEU A 20 -6.42 -7.99 2.00
C LEU A 20 -7.54 -8.56 2.90
N GLN A 21 -8.30 -9.55 2.39
CA GLN A 21 -9.46 -10.17 3.04
C GLN A 21 -9.18 -11.41 3.92
N ILE A 22 -7.93 -11.72 4.30
CA ILE A 22 -7.48 -12.74 5.30
C ILE A 22 -6.65 -13.87 4.67
N THR A 23 -5.38 -13.99 5.10
CA THR A 23 -4.67 -15.18 5.67
C THR A 23 -3.18 -14.81 5.80
N ARG A 24 -2.47 -15.14 6.89
CA ARG A 24 -1.02 -14.87 7.06
C ARG A 24 -0.16 -15.39 5.88
N SER A 25 -0.58 -16.50 5.27
CA SER A 25 0.06 -17.07 4.08
C SER A 25 -0.21 -16.24 2.81
N ALA A 26 -1.36 -15.57 2.73
CA ALA A 26 -1.72 -14.66 1.64
C ALA A 26 -0.93 -13.35 1.75
N GLU A 27 -0.72 -12.83 2.97
CA GLU A 27 0.15 -11.67 3.23
C GLU A 27 1.59 -11.92 2.71
N GLN A 28 2.15 -13.10 2.97
CA GLN A 28 3.47 -13.48 2.45
C GLN A 28 3.48 -13.62 0.92
N ALA A 29 2.41 -14.12 0.31
CA ALA A 29 2.28 -14.24 -1.14
C ALA A 29 2.14 -12.87 -1.83
N ALA A 30 1.36 -11.95 -1.27
CA ALA A 30 1.28 -10.58 -1.76
C ALA A 30 2.58 -9.80 -1.53
N HIS A 31 3.30 -10.08 -0.45
CA HIS A 31 4.64 -9.54 -0.24
C HIS A 31 5.63 -10.03 -1.30
N ALA A 32 5.61 -11.33 -1.61
CA ALA A 32 6.41 -11.88 -2.69
C ALA A 32 6.03 -11.27 -4.05
N ALA A 33 4.73 -11.14 -4.36
CA ALA A 33 4.27 -10.49 -5.59
C ALA A 33 4.66 -9.01 -5.65
N ALA A 34 4.59 -8.30 -4.53
CA ALA A 34 4.99 -6.90 -4.41
C ALA A 34 6.50 -6.69 -4.67
N GLN A 35 7.35 -7.68 -4.38
CA GLN A 35 8.78 -7.63 -4.73
C GLN A 35 9.03 -7.69 -6.25
N TYR A 36 8.09 -8.20 -7.03
CA TYR A 36 8.20 -8.28 -8.51
C TYR A 36 7.38 -7.22 -9.24
N LEU A 37 6.55 -6.45 -8.53
CA LEU A 37 5.74 -5.37 -9.10
C LEU A 37 6.40 -4.00 -8.85
N PRO A 38 6.36 -3.07 -9.82
CA PRO A 38 6.85 -1.72 -9.59
C PRO A 38 6.09 -1.04 -8.44
N ALA A 39 6.83 -0.38 -7.54
CA ALA A 39 6.30 0.35 -6.39
C ALA A 39 5.14 1.29 -6.78
N GLU A 40 5.26 1.99 -7.91
CA GLU A 40 4.25 2.92 -8.41
C GLU A 40 2.93 2.22 -8.76
N SER A 41 2.98 0.94 -9.15
CA SER A 41 1.77 0.17 -9.47
C SER A 41 1.03 -0.22 -8.18
N ILE A 42 1.78 -0.60 -7.15
CA ILE A 42 1.23 -0.97 -5.85
C ILE A 42 0.59 0.25 -5.17
N VAL A 43 1.28 1.39 -5.14
CA VAL A 43 0.74 2.64 -4.57
C VAL A 43 -0.58 3.02 -5.24
N ARG A 44 -0.64 2.96 -6.58
CA ARG A 44 -1.86 3.28 -7.34
C ARG A 44 -3.04 2.35 -7.05
N VAL A 45 -2.78 1.06 -6.85
CA VAL A 45 -3.83 0.08 -6.47
C VAL A 45 -4.28 0.29 -5.03
N LEU A 46 -3.34 0.58 -4.12
CA LEU A 46 -3.62 0.71 -2.70
C LEU A 46 -4.34 2.01 -2.35
N LYS A 47 -4.01 3.13 -2.99
CA LYS A 47 -4.57 4.45 -2.69
C LYS A 47 -6.11 4.48 -2.55
N PRO A 48 -6.91 4.02 -3.53
CA PRO A 48 -8.36 4.03 -3.38
C PRO A 48 -8.84 3.15 -2.22
N ILE A 49 -8.11 2.08 -1.88
CA ILE A 49 -8.47 1.18 -0.78
C ILE A 49 -8.15 1.84 0.57
N THR A 50 -6.99 2.50 0.70
CA THR A 50 -6.62 3.23 1.92
C THR A 50 -7.60 4.37 2.21
N GLU A 51 -8.11 5.05 1.18
CA GLU A 51 -9.00 6.20 1.30
C GLU A 51 -10.49 5.82 1.46
N GLN A 52 -10.97 4.79 0.74
CA GLN A 52 -12.41 4.54 0.59
C GLN A 52 -12.89 3.26 1.30
N ALA A 53 -11.99 2.31 1.59
CA ALA A 53 -12.38 1.09 2.26
C ALA A 53 -12.66 1.31 3.76
N LYS A 54 -13.46 0.41 4.33
CA LYS A 54 -13.73 0.38 5.78
C LYS A 54 -12.79 -0.59 6.48
N TYR A 55 -12.67 -0.41 7.80
CA TYR A 55 -11.98 -1.36 8.65
C TYR A 55 -12.57 -2.78 8.50
N PRO A 56 -11.74 -3.85 8.44
CA PRO A 56 -10.27 -3.85 8.56
C PRO A 56 -9.51 -3.66 7.24
N MET A 57 -10.19 -3.53 6.11
CA MET A 57 -9.56 -3.56 4.78
C MET A 57 -8.64 -2.36 4.52
N ASN A 58 -9.05 -1.16 4.93
CA ASN A 58 -8.19 0.02 4.84
C ASN A 58 -6.92 -0.11 5.71
N GLN A 59 -7.01 -0.71 6.91
CA GLN A 59 -5.84 -0.98 7.75
C GLN A 59 -4.88 -1.97 7.07
N SER A 60 -5.40 -3.05 6.49
CA SER A 60 -4.59 -4.02 5.74
C SER A 60 -3.89 -3.35 4.56
N ALA A 61 -4.60 -2.46 3.84
CA ALA A 61 -4.06 -1.70 2.73
C ALA A 61 -2.91 -0.77 3.16
N ILE A 62 -3.07 -0.06 4.28
CA ILE A 62 -2.02 0.80 4.84
C ILE A 62 -0.81 -0.02 5.30
N THR A 63 -1.04 -1.17 5.94
CA THR A 63 0.04 -2.07 6.37
C THR A 63 0.82 -2.61 5.17
N MET A 64 0.12 -2.96 4.10
CA MET A 64 0.79 -3.38 2.87
C MET A 64 1.58 -2.25 2.22
N LEU A 65 1.03 -1.03 2.18
CA LEU A 65 1.73 0.15 1.69
C LEU A 65 3.02 0.40 2.48
N GLN A 66 2.96 0.32 3.82
CA GLN A 66 4.14 0.40 4.70
C GLN A 66 5.21 -0.61 4.28
N LYS A 67 4.82 -1.87 4.06
CA LYS A 67 5.76 -2.91 3.63
C LYS A 67 6.34 -2.65 2.26
N THR A 68 5.58 -2.12 1.31
CA THR A 68 6.12 -1.73 0.01
C THR A 68 7.17 -0.61 0.15
N ILE A 69 6.91 0.39 1.01
CA ILE A 69 7.84 1.49 1.27
C ILE A 69 9.18 0.99 1.83
N GLU A 70 9.16 -0.02 2.72
CA GLU A 70 10.38 -0.62 3.29
C GLU A 70 11.35 -1.20 2.23
N PHE A 71 10.89 -1.47 0.99
CA PHE A 71 11.74 -1.92 -0.13
C PHE A 71 12.04 -0.86 -1.18
N MET A 72 11.48 0.35 -1.05
CA MET A 72 11.78 1.43 -2.00
C MET A 72 13.18 1.99 -1.75
N ASN A 73 13.85 2.40 -2.83
CA ASN A 73 14.99 3.31 -2.70
C ASN A 73 14.48 4.74 -2.41
N LYS A 74 15.38 5.61 -1.97
CA LYS A 74 15.06 7.00 -1.58
C LYS A 74 14.40 7.79 -2.72
N ASP A 75 14.94 7.71 -3.94
CA ASP A 75 14.43 8.49 -5.08
C ASP A 75 13.00 8.08 -5.46
N THR A 76 12.75 6.78 -5.57
CA THR A 76 11.39 6.25 -5.82
C THR A 76 10.42 6.64 -4.71
N CYS A 77 10.86 6.62 -3.45
CA CYS A 77 10.01 7.03 -2.34
C CYS A 77 9.66 8.52 -2.43
N LEU A 78 10.65 9.38 -2.70
CA LEU A 78 10.46 10.82 -2.90
C LEU A 78 9.50 11.13 -4.05
N ASP A 79 9.62 10.42 -5.18
CA ASP A 79 8.76 10.60 -6.36
C ASP A 79 7.29 10.25 -6.06
N LEU A 80 7.05 9.26 -5.19
CA LEU A 80 5.72 8.78 -4.82
C LEU A 80 5.11 9.47 -3.60
N MET A 81 5.91 10.19 -2.80
CA MET A 81 5.44 10.91 -1.61
C MET A 81 4.24 11.84 -1.86
N PRO A 82 4.20 12.63 -2.96
CA PRO A 82 3.06 13.51 -3.24
C PRO A 82 1.72 12.76 -3.36
N GLU A 83 1.76 11.47 -3.71
CA GLU A 83 0.57 10.62 -3.77
C GLU A 83 0.28 9.93 -2.44
N MET A 84 1.31 9.42 -1.75
CA MET A 84 1.16 8.64 -0.52
C MET A 84 0.79 9.51 0.69
N ILE A 85 1.43 10.68 0.86
CA ILE A 85 1.27 11.50 2.06
C ILE A 85 -0.18 11.98 2.27
N PRO A 86 -0.88 12.53 1.26
CA PRO A 86 -2.27 12.96 1.45
C PRO A 86 -3.22 11.81 1.84
N SER A 87 -3.04 10.64 1.24
CA SER A 87 -3.81 9.43 1.56
C SER A 87 -3.56 8.97 3.01
N LEU A 88 -2.29 8.99 3.45
CA LEU A 88 -1.92 8.64 4.82
C LEU A 88 -2.39 9.66 5.85
N LEU A 89 -2.41 10.95 5.53
CA LEU A 89 -2.98 11.98 6.41
C LEU A 89 -4.50 11.80 6.57
N THR A 90 -5.20 11.44 5.50
CA THR A 90 -6.62 11.07 5.56
C THR A 90 -6.84 9.85 6.45
N SER A 91 -5.97 8.84 6.34
CA SER A 91 -6.00 7.64 7.18
C SER A 91 -5.62 7.91 8.65
N TRP A 92 -4.76 8.90 8.88
CA TRP A 92 -4.34 9.35 10.21
C TRP A 92 -5.48 10.05 10.97
N ASP A 93 -6.40 10.70 10.26
CA ASP A 93 -7.60 11.33 10.85
C ASP A 93 -8.81 10.37 10.92
N ASN A 94 -8.61 9.06 10.68
CA ASN A 94 -9.70 8.09 10.68
C ASN A 94 -10.28 7.88 12.10
N GLU A 95 -11.59 7.66 12.22
CA GLU A 95 -12.27 7.38 13.51
C GLU A 95 -11.73 6.13 14.22
N THR A 96 -11.21 5.15 13.48
CA THR A 96 -10.71 3.87 14.03
C THR A 96 -9.24 3.98 14.45
N SER A 97 -8.96 3.78 15.75
CA SER A 97 -7.61 3.89 16.32
C SER A 97 -6.57 2.98 15.65
N SER A 98 -6.95 1.77 15.24
CA SER A 98 -6.04 0.83 14.56
C SER A 98 -5.61 1.33 13.18
N VAL A 99 -6.51 2.01 12.46
CA VAL A 99 -6.22 2.63 11.15
C VAL A 99 -5.26 3.79 11.34
N ARG A 100 -5.52 4.66 12.33
CA ARG A 100 -4.61 5.77 12.67
C ARG A 100 -3.21 5.27 13.02
N LYS A 101 -3.10 4.21 13.82
CA LYS A 101 -1.81 3.60 14.19
C LYS A 101 -1.07 3.06 12.97
N ALA A 102 -1.76 2.37 12.05
CA ALA A 102 -1.16 1.89 10.81
C ALA A 102 -0.66 3.06 9.94
N ALA A 103 -1.42 4.16 9.85
CA ALA A 103 -1.01 5.36 9.12
C ALA A 103 0.27 5.98 9.70
N VAL A 104 0.36 6.11 11.02
CA VAL A 104 1.58 6.59 11.70
C VAL A 104 2.78 5.69 11.39
N PHE A 105 2.63 4.37 11.45
CA PHE A 105 3.71 3.44 11.13
C PHE A 105 4.16 3.57 9.67
N CYS A 106 3.22 3.74 8.75
CA CYS A 106 3.52 3.98 7.34
C CYS A 106 4.30 5.29 7.13
N LEU A 107 3.88 6.38 7.77
CA LEU A 107 4.60 7.67 7.73
C LEU A 107 6.02 7.56 8.32
N VAL A 108 6.19 6.82 9.41
CA VAL A 108 7.52 6.54 9.97
C VAL A 108 8.39 5.75 8.99
N SER A 109 7.85 4.75 8.30
CA SER A 109 8.60 4.02 7.25
C SER A 109 9.04 4.94 6.11
N ILE A 110 8.22 5.92 5.70
CA ILE A 110 8.64 6.93 4.71
C ILE A 110 9.83 7.74 5.25
N TYR A 111 9.73 8.25 6.48
CA TYR A 111 10.81 9.00 7.12
C TYR A 111 12.11 8.18 7.22
N LEU A 112 12.02 6.89 7.55
CA LEU A 112 13.20 6.00 7.64
C LEU A 112 13.89 5.79 6.28
N VAL A 113 13.16 5.86 5.16
CA VAL A 113 13.72 5.70 3.81
C VAL A 113 14.30 7.02 3.29
N VAL A 114 13.59 8.12 3.50
CA VAL A 114 13.95 9.42 2.93
C VAL A 114 14.96 10.18 3.80
N GLY A 115 14.85 10.06 5.11
CA GLY A 115 15.57 10.89 6.08
C GLY A 115 14.96 12.30 6.20
N ASP A 116 15.71 13.18 6.88
CA ASP A 116 15.44 14.62 6.93
C ASP A 116 15.64 15.32 5.57
#